data_AF-A0A401PQI1-F1
#
_entry.id   AF-A0A401PQI1-F1
#
_cell.length_a   1.000
_cell.length_b   1.000
_cell.length_c   1.000
_cell.angle_alpha   90.00
_cell.angle_beta   90.00
_cell.angle_gamma   90.00
#
_symmetry.space_group_name_H-M   'P 1'
#
loop_
_entity.id
_entity.type
_entity.pdbx_description
1 polymer ?
#
loop_
_entity_poly.entity_id
_entity_poly.type
_entity_poly.pdbx_seq_one_letter_code
_entity_poly.pdbx_strand_id
1 'polypeptide(L)' 'WCLRNEGVSSVLLGASNAEQLTENLGAIQVLTKLTTQTVNEIDNILGNKPLSKKDYRS' A
#
# COMPACT_ATOMS: atom_id res chain seq x y z
N TRP A 1 1.28 1.31 2.32
CA TRP A 1 1.27 1.71 0.89
C TRP A 1 -0.08 1.44 0.23
N CYS A 2 -0.61 0.21 0.26
CA CYS A 2 -1.90 -0.15 -0.35
C CYS A 2 -3.08 0.77 0.08
N LEU A 3 -3.18 1.10 1.37
CA LEU A 3 -4.23 1.98 1.91
C LEU A 3 -4.10 3.47 1.50
N ARG A 4 -3.00 3.90 0.86
CA ARG A 4 -2.84 5.29 0.42
C ARG A 4 -3.71 5.59 -0.81
N ASN A 5 -4.00 4.59 -1.63
CA ASN A 5 -4.76 4.80 -2.86
C ASN A 5 -6.24 5.03 -2.51
N GLU A 6 -6.81 6.16 -2.92
CA GLU A 6 -8.22 6.50 -2.67
C GLU A 6 -9.20 5.46 -3.23
N GLY A 7 -8.80 4.69 -4.26
CA GLY A 7 -9.60 3.59 -4.80
C GLY A 7 -9.64 2.33 -3.92
N VAL A 8 -8.87 2.29 -2.83
CA VAL A 8 -8.77 1.14 -1.92
C VAL A 8 -9.51 1.48 -0.63
N SER A 9 -10.69 0.89 -0.43
CA SER A 9 -11.48 1.08 0.80
C SER A 9 -10.99 0.24 1.98
N SER A 10 -10.37 -0.91 1.69
CA SER A 10 -9.89 -1.85 2.72
C SER A 10 -8.76 -2.71 2.18
N VAL A 11 -7.89 -3.18 3.06
CA VAL A 11 -6.83 -4.15 2.76
C VAL A 11 -7.03 -5.37 3.63
N LEU A 12 -7.13 -6.54 3.01
CA LEU A 12 -7.19 -7.82 3.73
C LEU A 12 -5.79 -8.20 4.18
N LEU A 13 -5.61 -8.41 5.48
CA LEU A 13 -4.35 -8.84 6.08
C LEU A 13 -4.35 -10.35 6.28
N GLY A 14 -3.23 -10.99 5.98
CA GLY A 14 -2.93 -12.37 6.39
C GLY A 14 -1.82 -12.38 7.43
N ALA A 15 -1.99 -13.18 8.49
CA ALA A 15 -0.98 -13.36 9.53
C ALA A 15 -1.02 -14.80 10.04
N SER A 16 0.15 -15.40 10.24
CA SER A 16 0.31 -16.78 10.74
C SER A 16 0.40 -16.84 12.27
N ASN A 17 0.62 -15.70 12.94
CA ASN A 17 0.66 -15.56 14.39
C ASN A 17 0.23 -14.15 14.83
N ALA A 18 0.09 -13.96 16.15
CA ALA A 18 -0.40 -12.70 16.73
C ALA A 18 0.60 -11.54 16.60
N GLU A 19 1.90 -11.82 16.60
CA GLU A 19 2.95 -10.80 16.45
C GLU A 19 2.90 -10.18 15.05
N GLN A 20 2.77 -11.00 14.01
CA GLN A 20 2.60 -10.53 12.63
C GLN A 20 1.34 -9.69 12.45
N LEU A 21 0.23 -10.07 13.08
CA LEU A 21 -0.99 -9.26 13.05
C LEU A 21 -0.76 -7.90 13.70
N THR A 22 -0.10 -7.88 14.86
CA THR A 22 0.21 -6.65 15.60
C THR A 22 1.13 -5.72 14.79
N GLU A 23 2.16 -6.27 14.14
CA GLU A 23 3.05 -5.54 13.24
C GLU A 23 2.29 -4.95 12.05
N ASN A 24 1.47 -5.77 11.37
CA ASN A 24 0.67 -5.36 10.22
C ASN A 24 -0.31 -4.23 10.58
N LEU A 25 -0.95 -4.29 11.75
CA LEU A 25 -1.83 -3.23 12.24
C LEU A 25 -1.07 -1.93 12.53
N GLY A 26 0.18 -2.04 12.99
CA GLY A 26 1.09 -0.90 13.18
C GLY A 26 1.36 -0.09 11.90
N ALA A 27 1.18 -0.67 10.72
CA ALA A 27 1.37 0.01 9.43
C ALA A 27 0.45 1.23 9.25
N ILE A 28 -0.68 1.30 9.97
CA ILE A 28 -1.58 2.47 9.98
C ILE A 28 -0.84 3.73 10.43
N GLN A 29 0.06 3.62 11.42
CA GLN A 29 0.83 4.75 11.93
C GLN A 29 1.87 5.26 10.92
N VAL A 30 2.25 4.43 9.95
CA VAL A 30 3.20 4.78 8.89
C VAL A 30 2.50 5.49 7.73
N LEU A 31 1.17 5.41 7.62
CA LEU A 31 0.42 6.00 6.51
C LEU A 31 0.66 7.51 6.39
N THR A 32 0.73 8.22 7.52
CA THR A 32 1.00 9.67 7.57
C THR A 32 2.41 10.05 7.15
N LYS A 33 3.35 9.10 7.16
CA LYS A 33 4.75 9.29 6.76
C LYS A 33 4.97 9.05 5.26
N LEU A 34 3.99 8.47 4.55
CA LEU A 34 4.06 8.22 3.10
C LEU A 34 3.80 9.49 2.30
N THR A 35 4.74 10.44 2.38
CA THR A 35 4.73 11.67 1.61
C THR A 35 4.85 11.41 0.10
N THR A 36 4.52 12.41 -0.71
CA THR A 36 4.69 12.34 -2.18
C THR A 36 6.12 12.00 -2.57
N GLN A 37 7.12 12.53 -1.87
CA GLN A 37 8.53 12.21 -2.13
C GLN A 37 8.81 10.73 -1.90
N THR A 38 8.47 10.20 -0.72
CA THR A 38 8.71 8.79 -0.37
C THR A 38 8.01 7.84 -1.34
N VAL A 39 6.81 8.19 -1.79
CA VAL A 39 6.05 7.39 -2.76
C VAL A 39 6.72 7.40 -4.13
N ASN A 40 7.23 8.56 -4.57
CA ASN A 40 7.99 8.64 -5.83
C ASN A 40 9.30 7.84 -5.76
N GLU A 41 9.99 7.84 -4.61
CA GLU A 41 11.17 7.01 -4.38
C GLU A 41 10.82 5.51 -4.47
N ILE A 42 9.72 5.08 -3.85
CA ILE A 42 9.21 3.69 -3.96
C ILE A 42 8.89 3.34 -5.42
N ASP A 43 8.17 4.21 -6.14
CA ASP A 43 7.82 4.00 -7.55
C ASP A 43 9.07 3.85 -8.42
N ASN A 44 10.11 4.66 -8.19
CA ASN A 44 11.37 4.60 -8.92
C ASN A 44 12.15 3.31 -8.65
N ILE A 45 12.15 2.82 -7.40
CA ILE A 45 12.82 1.57 -7.02
C ILE A 45 12.09 0.37 -7.63
N LEU A 46 10.75 0.35 -7.58
CA LEU A 46 9.97 -0.78 -8.07
C LEU A 46 9.88 -0.81 -9.61
N GLY A 47 9.92 0.35 -10.28
CA GLY A 47 9.95 0.45 -11.74
C GLY A 47 8.74 -0.16 -12.46
N ASN A 48 7.66 -0.46 -11.73
CA ASN A 48 6.50 -1.21 -12.20
C ASN A 48 5.19 -0.39 -12.19
N LYS A 49 5.31 0.94 -12.11
CA LYS A 49 4.16 1.84 -12.11
C LYS A 49 3.33 1.63 -13.38
N PRO A 50 2.03 1.30 -13.27
CA PRO A 50 1.20 1.01 -14.43
C PRO A 50 1.04 2.23 -15.33
N LEU A 51 1.12 2.02 -16.65
CA LEU A 51 1.04 3.07 -17.67
C LEU A 51 -0.39 3.63 -17.87
N SER A 52 -1.41 2.93 -17.39
CA SER A 52 -2.83 3.35 -17.44
C SER A 52 -3.66 2.61 -16.40
N LYS A 53 -4.79 3.19 -15.97
CA LYS A 53 -5.81 2.46 -15.22
C LYS A 53 -6.41 1.43 -16.19
N LYS A 54 -5.92 0.19 -16.16
CA LYS A 54 -6.65 -0.92 -16.80
C LYS A 54 -8.00 -1.04 -16.09
N ASP A 55 -9.08 -0.77 -16.80
CA ASP A 55 -10.42 -1.13 -16.34
C ASP A 55 -10.50 -2.66 -16.34
N TYR A 56 -10.51 -3.26 -15.14
CA TYR A 56 -10.66 -4.70 -14.96
C TYR A 56 -12.13 -5.15 -15.08
N ARG A 57 -13.05 -4.23 -15.38
CA ARG A 57 -14.44 -4.50 -15.71
C ARG A 57 -14.55 -4.65 -17.23
N SER A 58 -14.36 -5.86 -17.72
CA SER A 58 -14.78 -6.30 -19.07
C SER A 58 -15.71 -7.49 -18.91
#